data_AF-A0A9D2CN64-F1
#
_entry.id   AF-A0A9D2CN64-F1
#
_cell.length_a   1.000
_cell.length_b   1.000
_cell.length_c   1.000
_cell.angle_alpha   90.00
_cell.angle_beta   90.00
_cell.angle_gamma   90.00
#
_symmetry.space_group_name_H-M   'P 1'
#
loop_
_entity.id
_entity.type
_entity.pdbx_description
1 polymer ?
#
loop_
_entity_poly.entity_id
_entity_poly.type
_entity_poly.pdbx_seq_one_letter_code
_entity_poly.pdbx_strand_id
1 'polypeptide(L)' 'MTTWNNFKKEINSIDQAEMSLLDQLALLHVERVRKGISQAELAKRIGMSQSQLAKIENLGSVPSVKILKQYARALEV' A
#
# COMPACT_ATOMS: atom_id res chain seq x y z
N MET A 1 -6.98 -29.09 -3.76
CA MET A 1 -6.43 -27.85 -4.33
C MET A 1 -5.92 -26.99 -3.19
N THR A 2 -4.63 -26.71 -3.16
CA THR A 2 -4.04 -25.74 -2.22
C THR A 2 -4.57 -24.36 -2.57
N THR A 3 -5.25 -23.71 -1.63
CA THR A 3 -5.71 -22.33 -1.80
C THR A 3 -4.57 -21.36 -1.48
N TRP A 4 -4.68 -20.12 -1.96
CA TRP A 4 -3.76 -19.03 -1.57
C TRP A 4 -3.64 -18.89 -0.04
N ASN A 5 -4.73 -19.14 0.69
CA ASN A 5 -4.75 -19.12 2.15
C ASN A 5 -3.88 -20.20 2.80
N ASN A 6 -3.66 -21.34 2.13
CA ASN A 6 -2.77 -22.39 2.64
C ASN A 6 -1.31 -21.98 2.49
N PHE A 7 -0.94 -21.41 1.34
CA PHE A 7 0.42 -20.88 1.12
C PHE A 7 0.74 -19.71 2.04
N LYS A 8 -0.20 -18.77 2.27
CA LYS A 8 0.00 -17.62 3.18
C LYS A 8 0.38 -18.06 4.61
N LYS A 9 -0.09 -19.23 5.06
CA LYS A 9 0.21 -19.78 6.39
C LYS A 9 1.59 -20.42 6.51
N GLU A 10 2.20 -20.84 5.40
CA GLU A 10 3.51 -21.51 5.37
C GLU A 10 4.66 -20.54 5.09
N ILE A 11 4.35 -19.30 4.65
CA ILE A 11 5.34 -18.23 4.49
C ILE A 11 5.75 -17.73 5.88
N ASN A 12 6.79 -18.34 6.43
CA ASN A 12 7.38 -18.00 7.74
C ASN A 12 8.41 -16.85 7.65
N SER A 13 8.67 -16.33 6.45
CA SER A 13 9.77 -15.39 6.16
C SER A 13 9.38 -13.91 6.27
N ILE A 14 8.09 -13.62 6.36
CA ILE A 14 7.53 -12.26 6.42
C ILE A 14 6.98 -12.06 7.82
N ASP A 15 7.43 -11.03 8.52
CA ASP A 15 6.92 -10.69 9.85
C ASP A 15 5.42 -10.40 9.77
N GLN A 16 4.64 -10.84 10.77
CA GLN A 16 3.20 -10.62 10.83
C GLN A 16 2.86 -9.12 10.77
N ALA A 17 3.74 -8.26 11.31
CA ALA A 17 3.62 -6.82 11.21
C ALA A 17 3.77 -6.32 9.76
N GLU A 18 4.74 -6.83 9.00
CA GLU A 18 4.93 -6.50 7.58
C GLU A 18 3.72 -6.92 6.76
N MET A 19 3.17 -8.11 7.01
CA MET A 19 1.95 -8.58 6.35
C MET A 19 0.77 -7.62 6.58
N SER A 20 0.60 -7.13 7.82
CA SER A 20 -0.45 -6.16 8.15
C SER A 20 -0.27 -4.81 7.42
N LEU A 21 0.97 -4.36 7.23
CA LEU A 21 1.27 -3.13 6.49
C LEU A 21 0.96 -3.27 4.99
N LEU A 22 1.22 -4.46 4.43
CA LEU A 22 0.88 -4.78 3.03
C LEU A 22 -0.64 -4.84 2.83
N ASP A 23 -1.36 -5.50 3.73
CA ASP A 23 -2.82 -5.58 3.69
C ASP A 23 -3.44 -4.16 3.77
N GLN A 24 -2.89 -3.27 4.62
CA GLN A 24 -3.31 -1.86 4.70
C GLN A 24 -3.02 -1.07 3.42
N LEU A 25 -1.84 -1.25 2.81
CA LEU A 25 -1.51 -0.59 1.54
C LEU A 25 -2.47 -1.00 0.42
N ALA A 26 -2.82 -2.29 0.36
CA ALA A 26 -3.76 -2.82 -0.64
C ALA A 26 -5.14 -2.16 -0.51
N LEU A 27 -5.65 -2.02 0.73
CA LEU A 27 -6.92 -1.33 0.99
C LEU A 27 -6.89 0.13 0.54
N LEU A 28 -5.82 0.86 0.87
CA LEU A 28 -5.66 2.26 0.49
C LEU A 28 -5.55 2.44 -1.03
N HIS A 29 -4.86 1.52 -1.72
CA HIS A 29 -4.74 1.53 -3.18
C HIS A 29 -6.10 1.35 -3.86
N VAL A 30 -6.91 0.38 -3.39
CA VAL A 30 -8.26 0.17 -3.90
C VAL A 30 -9.11 1.43 -3.73
N GLU A 31 -9.05 2.06 -2.55
CA GLU A 31 -9.78 3.30 -2.29
C GLU A 31 -9.32 4.46 -3.18
N ARG A 32 -8.02 4.61 -3.44
CA ARG A 32 -7.49 5.61 -4.39
C ARG A 32 -8.11 5.43 -5.78
N VAL A 33 -8.07 4.19 -6.29
CA VAL A 33 -8.61 3.85 -7.61
C VAL A 33 -10.12 4.08 -7.66
N ARG A 34 -10.85 3.68 -6.61
CA ARG A 34 -12.31 3.90 -6.49
C ARG A 34 -12.68 5.38 -6.52
N LYS A 35 -11.85 6.24 -5.93
CA LYS A 35 -12.01 7.71 -5.94
C LYS A 35 -11.55 8.37 -7.24
N GLY A 36 -10.99 7.62 -8.20
CA GLY A 36 -10.47 8.18 -9.46
C GLY A 36 -9.22 9.06 -9.28
N ILE A 37 -8.56 8.98 -8.13
CA ILE A 37 -7.37 9.79 -7.84
C ILE A 37 -6.17 9.15 -8.54
N SER A 38 -5.46 9.90 -9.40
CA SER A 38 -4.26 9.37 -10.06
C SER A 38 -3.09 9.24 -9.08
N GLN A 39 -2.09 8.41 -9.41
CA GLN A 39 -0.85 8.36 -8.61
C GLN A 39 -0.15 9.72 -8.56
N ALA A 40 -0.13 10.47 -9.67
CA ALA A 40 0.49 11.79 -9.71
C ALA A 40 -0.22 12.78 -8.77
N GLU A 41 -1.55 12.76 -8.75
CA GLU A 41 -2.36 13.60 -7.87
C GLU A 41 -2.13 13.25 -6.39
N LEU A 42 -2.20 11.96 -6.04
CA LEU A 42 -1.95 11.55 -4.66
C LEU A 42 -0.52 11.87 -4.21
N ALA A 43 0.48 11.62 -5.07
CA ALA A 43 1.87 11.93 -4.77
C ALA A 43 2.06 13.43 -4.50
N LYS A 44 1.40 14.30 -5.28
CA LYS A 44 1.39 15.75 -5.06
C LYS A 44 0.78 16.11 -3.70
N ARG A 45 -0.33 15.49 -3.30
CA ARG A 45 -0.97 15.72 -1.98
C ARG A 45 -0.07 15.31 -0.81
N ILE A 46 0.71 14.23 -0.97
CA ILE A 46 1.64 13.75 0.06
C ILE A 46 2.96 14.54 0.06
N GLY A 47 3.29 15.20 -1.05
CA GLY A 47 4.56 15.92 -1.22
C GLY A 47 5.72 15.01 -1.65
N MET A 48 5.45 14.05 -2.54
CA MET A 48 6.47 13.17 -3.14
C MET A 48 6.31 13.09 -4.67
N SER A 49 7.28 12.46 -5.36
CA SER A 49 7.15 12.21 -6.81
C SER A 49 6.18 11.07 -7.11
N GLN A 50 5.57 11.09 -8.30
CA GLN A 50 4.74 9.97 -8.78
C GLN A 50 5.54 8.65 -8.82
N SER A 51 6.82 8.70 -9.20
CA SER A 51 7.68 7.51 -9.25
C SER A 51 7.98 6.94 -7.85
N GLN A 52 8.10 7.77 -6.82
CA GLN A 52 8.22 7.32 -5.44
C GLN A 52 6.94 6.61 -4.98
N LEU A 53 5.77 7.18 -5.28
CA LEU A 53 4.50 6.54 -4.96
C LEU A 53 4.32 5.20 -5.70
N ALA A 54 4.69 5.15 -6.99
CA ALA A 54 4.64 3.92 -7.77
C ALA A 54 5.53 2.81 -7.18
N LYS A 55 6.73 3.14 -6.69
CA LYS A 55 7.59 2.16 -6.00
C LYS A 55 6.94 1.60 -4.73
N ILE A 56 6.24 2.44 -3.98
CA ILE A 56 5.50 2.02 -2.79
C ILE A 56 4.34 1.10 -3.18
N GLU A 57 3.50 1.50 -4.14
CA GLU A 57 2.36 0.69 -4.59
C GLU A 57 2.76 -0.63 -5.25
N ASN A 58 3.91 -0.66 -5.94
CA ASN A 58 4.46 -1.87 -6.57
C ASN A 58 5.24 -2.76 -5.60
N LEU A 59 5.18 -2.49 -4.28
CA LEU A 59 5.89 -3.26 -3.25
C LEU A 59 7.40 -3.34 -3.47
N GLY A 60 8.00 -2.31 -4.07
CA GLY A 60 9.46 -2.21 -4.21
C GLY A 60 10.18 -2.08 -2.85
N SER A 61 9.44 -1.73 -1.81
CA SER A 61 9.85 -1.76 -0.40
C SER A 61 8.60 -1.84 0.49
N VAL A 62 8.72 -2.45 1.67
CA VAL A 62 7.64 -2.43 2.68
C VAL A 62 7.36 -0.98 3.09
N PRO A 63 6.10 -0.50 3.00
CA PRO A 63 5.76 0.86 3.38
C PRO A 63 5.89 1.06 4.90
N SER A 64 6.37 2.24 5.30
CA SER A 64 6.32 2.62 6.72
C SER A 64 4.89 3.03 7.13
N VAL A 65 4.58 2.86 8.43
CA VAL A 65 3.33 3.36 9.03
C VAL A 65 3.12 4.86 8.74
N LYS A 66 4.20 5.65 8.72
CA LYS A 66 4.14 7.09 8.40
C LYS A 66 3.58 7.33 7.01
N ILE A 67 4.03 6.55 6.02
CA ILE A 67 3.58 6.66 4.63
C ILE A 67 2.10 6.26 4.52
N LEU A 68 1.68 5.16 5.16
CA LEU A 68 0.27 4.75 5.16
C LEU A 68 -0.65 5.83 5.76
N LYS A 69 -0.23 6.48 6.85
CA LYS A 69 -0.96 7.60 7.46
C LYS A 69 -1.02 8.84 6.56
N GLN A 70 0.04 9.14 5.81
CA GLN A 70 0.03 10.24 4.85
C GLN A 70 -0.88 9.92 3.66
N TYR A 71 -0.82 8.69 3.15
CA TYR A 71 -1.66 8.19 2.07
C TYR A 71 -3.14 8.29 2.46
N ALA A 72 -3.54 7.73 3.61
CA ALA A 72 -4.91 7.77 4.10
C ALA A 72 -5.44 9.21 4.21
N ARG A 73 -4.68 10.11 4.86
CA ARG A 73 -5.05 11.52 4.98
C ARG A 73 -5.22 12.19 3.61
N ALA A 74 -4.34 11.91 2.65
CA ALA A 74 -4.42 12.49 1.32
C ALA A 74 -5.61 11.98 0.49
N LEU A 75 -6.23 10.85 0.87
CA LEU A 75 -7.48 10.37 0.28
C LEU A 75 -8.72 11.07 0.86
N GLU A 76 -8.65 11.61 2.07
CA GLU A 76 -9.78 12.30 2.74
C GLU A 76 -9.92 13.77 2.33
N VAL A 77 -8.91 14.32 1.66
CA VAL A 77 -8.86 15.70 1.15
C VAL A 77 -9.53 15.84 -0.21
#